data_AF-A0A6V7V5J6-F1
#
_entry.id   AF-A0A6V7V5J6-F1
#
_cell.length_a   1.000
_cell.length_b   1.000
_cell.length_c   1.000
_cell.angle_alpha   90.00
_cell.angle_beta   90.00
_cell.angle_gamma   90.00
#
_symmetry.space_group_name_H-M   'P 1'
#
loop_
_entity.id
_entity.type
_entity.pdbx_description
1 polymer ?
#
loop_
_entity_poly.entity_id
_entity_poly.type
_entity_poly.pdbx_seq_one_letter_code
_entity_poly.pdbx_strand_id
1 'polypeptide(L)'
;MDSNNTTLTTKSSPAPINFAIALSELILDISALIPNIYFIFILWSRHDLHNNLRVLLASFSSCLILVALTRLPTEFNYIFTGVLYIDIFNWLVYGHEVAVMLLISIAIGIYIGSELNNSSIRNGVITFRGSYYGLYHIIDVSVRLVIWIICFAIFVLILRYNQRCYAFSRLPNKHNLVQRYQFAENVRSSKLLLAVGIIIFVCNLHFDCVMLRIAYNKDYFNVEYSQSFDFVLAVALNAIPIAAIWFHSSMLEAFKSHLKHLTSCLCIFKCVSKSNNSIQQQQQLAINSILPFPPNHPTTTNKRLNNYKSPRALLTGQKLIIGREEEQRVYFNELRKSWNVPPYEMKKKYIKY
;
A
#
# COMPACT_ATOMS: atom_id res chain seq x y z
N MET A 1 66.00 -4.42 -11.71
CA MET A 1 65.72 -3.81 -10.39
C MET A 1 64.21 -3.82 -10.25
N ASP A 2 63.68 -4.95 -9.79
CA ASP A 2 62.24 -5.15 -9.62
C ASP A 2 61.88 -4.75 -8.20
N SER A 3 61.34 -3.55 -8.05
CA SER A 3 60.80 -3.07 -6.78
C SER A 3 59.51 -3.83 -6.47
N ASN A 4 59.63 -4.86 -5.63
CA ASN A 4 58.52 -5.55 -4.99
C ASN A 4 57.70 -4.55 -4.15
N ASN A 5 56.74 -3.87 -4.78
CA ASN A 5 55.69 -3.15 -4.08
C ASN A 5 54.66 -4.16 -3.57
N THR A 6 54.97 -4.78 -2.43
CA THR A 6 53.97 -5.44 -1.58
C THR A 6 53.03 -4.37 -1.03
N THR A 7 52.05 -3.97 -1.83
CA THR A 7 50.89 -3.22 -1.35
C THR A 7 50.20 -4.07 -0.30
N LEU A 8 50.42 -3.73 0.99
CA LEU A 8 49.64 -4.24 2.10
C LEU A 8 48.17 -3.97 1.77
N THR A 9 47.46 -5.01 1.36
CA THR A 9 46.01 -5.01 1.30
C THR A 9 45.52 -4.96 2.74
N THR A 10 45.34 -3.76 3.26
CA THR A 10 44.65 -3.55 4.54
C THR A 10 43.29 -4.22 4.40
N LYS A 11 43.12 -5.36 5.06
CA LYS A 11 41.87 -6.12 5.13
C LYS A 11 40.82 -5.13 5.65
N SER A 12 39.99 -4.58 4.76
CA SER A 12 38.95 -3.63 5.14
C SER A 12 38.03 -4.38 6.08
N SER A 13 38.02 -3.97 7.35
CA SER A 13 37.07 -4.50 8.32
C SER A 13 35.67 -4.26 7.75
N PRO A 14 34.78 -5.27 7.70
CA PRO A 14 33.44 -5.09 7.17
C PRO A 14 32.77 -3.92 7.90
N ALA A 15 32.09 -3.06 7.13
CA ALA A 15 31.38 -1.91 7.71
C ALA A 15 30.45 -2.42 8.84
N PRO A 16 30.46 -1.76 10.02
CA PRO A 16 29.65 -2.20 11.14
C PRO A 16 28.18 -2.23 10.71
N ILE A 17 27.58 -3.41 10.86
CA ILE A 17 26.20 -3.67 10.49
C ILE A 17 25.31 -2.76 11.31
N ASN A 18 24.47 -1.96 10.64
CA ASN A 18 23.36 -1.27 11.30
C ASN A 18 22.23 -2.28 11.55
N PHE A 19 22.44 -3.15 12.55
CA PHE A 19 21.50 -4.20 12.93
C PHE A 19 20.09 -3.66 13.20
N ALA A 20 20.02 -2.45 13.77
CA ALA A 20 18.75 -1.76 14.02
C ALA A 20 17.98 -1.47 12.72
N ILE A 21 18.66 -1.07 11.65
CA ILE A 21 18.02 -0.77 10.37
C ILE A 21 17.56 -2.08 9.71
N ALA A 22 18.42 -3.10 9.67
CA ALA A 22 18.07 -4.42 9.13
C ALA A 22 16.86 -5.05 9.83
N LEU A 23 16.80 -4.94 11.17
CA LEU A 23 15.66 -5.42 11.95
C LEU A 23 14.39 -4.61 11.63
N SER A 24 14.53 -3.29 11.43
CA SER A 24 13.39 -2.44 11.07
C SER A 24 12.85 -2.75 9.68
N GLU A 25 13.73 -3.05 8.71
CA GLU A 25 13.37 -3.50 7.36
C GLU A 25 12.59 -4.81 7.41
N LEU A 26 13.08 -5.80 8.16
CA LEU A 26 12.40 -7.07 8.36
C LEU A 26 11.00 -6.90 8.97
N ILE A 27 10.87 -6.05 9.98
CA ILE A 27 9.57 -5.76 10.59
C ILE A 27 8.62 -5.12 9.58
N LEU A 28 9.11 -4.20 8.76
CA LEU A 28 8.31 -3.54 7.72
C LEU A 28 7.90 -4.51 6.61
N ASP A 29 8.77 -5.41 6.16
CA ASP A 29 8.46 -6.38 5.11
C ASP A 29 7.47 -7.44 5.60
N ILE A 30 7.61 -7.92 6.83
CA ILE A 30 6.59 -8.78 7.47
C ILE A 30 5.28 -8.01 7.62
N SER A 31 5.32 -6.76 8.08
CA SER A 31 4.12 -5.97 8.27
C SER A 31 3.41 -5.69 6.95
N ALA A 32 4.14 -5.56 5.84
CA ALA A 32 3.59 -5.28 4.51
C ALA A 32 2.64 -6.36 4.00
N LEU A 33 2.77 -7.60 4.45
CA LEU A 33 1.85 -8.68 4.11
C LEU A 33 0.42 -8.39 4.59
N ILE A 34 0.29 -7.80 5.78
CA ILE A 34 -1.01 -7.55 6.42
C ILE A 34 -1.88 -6.56 5.61
N PRO A 35 -1.44 -5.31 5.33
CA PRO A 35 -2.25 -4.36 4.58
C PRO A 35 -2.48 -4.80 3.14
N ASN A 36 -1.54 -5.52 2.50
CA ASN A 36 -1.74 -6.02 1.13
C ASN A 36 -2.78 -7.14 1.06
N ILE A 37 -2.69 -8.17 1.92
CA ILE A 37 -3.71 -9.23 1.99
C ILE A 37 -5.07 -8.64 2.34
N TYR A 38 -5.11 -7.72 3.31
CA TYR A 38 -6.34 -7.05 3.69
C TYR A 38 -6.92 -6.19 2.55
N PHE A 39 -6.07 -5.51 1.78
CA PHE A 39 -6.49 -4.74 0.62
C PHE A 39 -7.11 -5.64 -0.46
N ILE A 40 -6.50 -6.79 -0.77
CA ILE A 40 -7.09 -7.80 -1.67
C ILE A 40 -8.44 -8.28 -1.15
N PHE A 41 -8.57 -8.55 0.16
CA PHE A 41 -9.83 -8.95 0.77
C PHE A 41 -10.93 -7.87 0.62
N ILE A 42 -10.60 -6.59 0.81
CA ILE A 42 -11.54 -5.48 0.57
C ILE A 42 -11.94 -5.42 -0.92
N LEU A 43 -10.97 -5.52 -1.84
CA LEU A 43 -11.22 -5.50 -3.27
C LEU A 43 -12.14 -6.65 -3.70
N TRP A 44 -11.96 -7.84 -3.14
CA TRP A 44 -12.84 -8.98 -3.37
C TRP A 44 -14.26 -8.71 -2.86
N SER A 45 -14.38 -8.16 -1.64
CA SER A 45 -15.67 -7.95 -0.97
C SER A 45 -16.52 -6.86 -1.62
N ARG A 46 -15.92 -5.96 -2.39
CA ARG A 46 -16.60 -4.81 -3.02
C ARG A 46 -16.83 -5.05 -4.51
N HIS A 47 -18.10 -5.04 -4.90
CA HIS A 47 -18.54 -5.08 -6.30
C HIS A 47 -18.70 -3.69 -6.92
N ASP A 48 -18.53 -2.62 -6.14
CA ASP A 48 -18.76 -1.23 -6.57
C ASP A 48 -17.63 -0.69 -7.46
N LEU A 49 -16.47 -1.36 -7.46
CA LEU A 49 -15.32 -0.98 -8.28
C LEU A 49 -15.45 -1.52 -9.70
N HIS A 50 -14.97 -0.77 -10.69
CA HIS A 50 -14.84 -1.29 -12.06
C HIS A 50 -13.98 -2.56 -12.06
N ASN A 51 -14.45 -3.59 -12.77
CA ASN A 51 -13.77 -4.88 -12.81
C ASN A 51 -12.30 -4.76 -13.25
N ASN A 52 -12.03 -3.92 -14.26
CA ASN A 52 -10.66 -3.69 -14.75
C ASN A 52 -9.76 -3.02 -13.70
N LEU A 53 -10.28 -2.03 -12.97
CA LEU A 53 -9.52 -1.38 -11.89
C LEU A 53 -9.28 -2.34 -10.73
N ARG A 54 -10.27 -3.18 -10.40
CA ARG A 54 -10.14 -4.19 -9.35
C ARG A 54 -9.07 -5.23 -9.71
N VAL A 55 -9.08 -5.74 -10.94
CA VAL A 55 -8.06 -6.67 -11.43
C VAL A 55 -6.68 -6.01 -11.40
N LEU A 56 -6.56 -4.78 -11.91
CA LEU A 56 -5.31 -4.03 -11.87
C LEU A 56 -4.76 -3.86 -10.45
N LEU A 57 -5.59 -3.39 -9.51
CA LEU A 57 -5.19 -3.17 -8.11
C LEU A 57 -4.89 -4.48 -7.37
N ALA A 58 -5.63 -5.56 -7.67
CA ALA A 58 -5.39 -6.87 -7.09
C ALA A 58 -4.08 -7.47 -7.61
N SER A 59 -3.84 -7.44 -8.93
CA SER A 59 -2.56 -7.87 -9.52
C SER A 59 -1.39 -7.07 -8.95
N PHE A 60 -1.55 -5.75 -8.84
CA PHE A 60 -0.53 -4.88 -8.26
C PHE A 60 -0.24 -5.24 -6.79
N SER A 61 -1.26 -5.45 -5.95
CA SER A 61 -1.06 -5.85 -4.54
C SER A 61 -0.46 -7.25 -4.41
N SER A 62 -0.85 -8.20 -5.27
CA SER A 62 -0.22 -9.52 -5.34
C SER A 62 1.27 -9.43 -5.69
N CYS A 63 1.64 -8.52 -6.60
CA CYS A 63 3.04 -8.22 -6.89
C CYS A 63 3.78 -7.68 -5.65
N LEU A 64 3.19 -6.75 -4.89
CA LEU A 64 3.80 -6.26 -3.64
C LEU A 64 3.99 -7.36 -2.60
N ILE A 65 3.03 -8.29 -2.47
CA ILE A 65 3.16 -9.46 -1.59
C ILE A 65 4.34 -10.33 -2.04
N LEU A 66 4.47 -10.59 -3.34
CA LEU A 66 5.57 -11.38 -3.87
C LEU A 66 6.93 -10.72 -3.62
N VAL A 67 7.02 -9.39 -3.80
CA VAL A 67 8.23 -8.60 -3.49
C VAL A 67 8.58 -8.72 -2.01
N ALA A 68 7.63 -8.55 -1.09
CA ALA A 68 7.87 -8.72 0.35
C ALA A 68 8.35 -10.14 0.68
N LEU A 69 7.68 -11.18 0.16
CA LEU A 69 8.03 -12.58 0.42
C LEU A 69 9.41 -12.96 -0.11
N THR A 70 9.84 -12.37 -1.23
CA THR A 70 11.17 -12.64 -1.81
C THR A 70 12.29 -11.92 -1.06
N ARG A 71 12.00 -10.83 -0.34
CA ARG A 71 12.97 -10.12 0.51
C ARG A 71 13.18 -10.77 1.87
N LEU A 72 12.14 -11.37 2.47
CA LEU A 72 12.27 -11.98 3.80
C LEU A 72 13.47 -12.93 3.94
N PRO A 73 13.75 -13.88 3.01
CA PRO A 73 14.91 -14.77 3.14
C PRO A 73 16.24 -14.03 3.07
N THR A 74 16.32 -12.96 2.26
CA THR A 74 17.54 -12.15 2.12
C THR A 74 17.83 -11.37 3.41
N GLU A 75 16.80 -10.80 4.04
CA GLU A 75 16.92 -10.04 5.28
C GLU A 75 17.18 -10.95 6.48
N PHE A 76 16.51 -12.11 6.58
CA PHE A 76 16.82 -13.10 7.60
C PHE A 76 18.27 -13.55 7.50
N ASN A 77 18.73 -13.86 6.28
CA ASN A 77 20.12 -14.24 6.07
C ASN A 77 21.09 -13.13 6.50
N TYR A 78 20.80 -11.89 6.11
CA TYR A 78 21.61 -10.73 6.48
C TYR A 78 21.70 -10.55 8.00
N ILE A 79 20.59 -10.72 8.72
CA ILE A 79 20.52 -10.61 10.19
C ILE A 79 21.33 -11.72 10.88
N PHE A 80 21.22 -12.98 10.41
CA PHE A 80 21.87 -14.12 11.08
C PHE A 80 23.35 -14.25 10.78
N THR A 81 23.78 -13.92 9.56
CA THR A 81 25.17 -14.13 9.13
C THR A 81 25.99 -12.85 9.13
N GLY A 82 25.34 -11.68 9.12
CA GLY A 82 25.99 -10.40 8.87
C GLY A 82 26.52 -10.25 7.44
N VAL A 83 26.28 -11.24 6.57
CA VAL A 83 26.72 -11.25 5.18
C VAL A 83 25.48 -11.13 4.30
N LEU A 84 25.51 -10.14 3.40
CA LEU A 84 24.37 -9.80 2.54
C LEU A 84 24.05 -10.88 1.50
N TYR A 85 24.92 -11.87 1.32
CA TYR A 85 24.83 -12.88 0.26
C TYR A 85 25.28 -14.28 0.73
N ILE A 86 24.41 -15.28 0.55
CA ILE A 86 24.81 -16.69 0.53
C ILE A 86 24.52 -17.22 -0.87
N ASP A 87 25.49 -17.92 -1.47
CA ASP A 87 25.39 -18.48 -2.82
C ASP A 87 24.15 -19.35 -3.08
N ILE A 88 23.62 -19.98 -2.04
CA ILE A 88 22.40 -20.81 -2.07
C ILE A 88 21.16 -20.00 -2.50
N PHE A 89 21.12 -18.70 -2.23
CA PHE A 89 19.97 -17.84 -2.58
C PHE A 89 20.16 -17.04 -3.87
N ASN A 90 21.23 -17.25 -4.64
CA ASN A 90 21.52 -16.46 -5.85
C ASN A 90 20.36 -16.48 -6.86
N TRP A 91 19.68 -17.62 -7.01
CA TRP A 91 18.50 -17.72 -7.89
C TRP A 91 17.30 -16.93 -7.36
N LEU A 92 17.11 -16.87 -6.04
CA LEU A 92 16.02 -16.13 -5.42
C LEU A 92 16.26 -14.63 -5.50
N VAL A 93 17.48 -14.18 -5.21
CA VAL A 93 17.88 -12.77 -5.36
C VAL A 93 17.78 -12.35 -6.82
N TYR A 94 18.28 -13.15 -7.75
CA TYR A 94 18.16 -12.86 -9.17
C TYR A 94 16.69 -12.81 -9.62
N GLY A 95 15.86 -13.76 -9.16
CA GLY A 95 14.42 -13.75 -9.42
C GLY A 95 13.72 -12.52 -8.83
N HIS A 96 14.14 -12.08 -7.64
CA HIS A 96 13.65 -10.87 -6.97
C HIS A 96 14.03 -9.61 -7.75
N GLU A 97 15.32 -9.43 -8.06
CA GLU A 97 15.83 -8.29 -8.84
C GLU A 97 15.18 -8.23 -10.21
N VAL A 98 15.01 -9.37 -10.90
CA VAL A 98 14.28 -9.43 -12.16
C VAL A 98 12.81 -9.08 -11.96
N ALA A 99 12.13 -9.57 -10.91
CA ALA A 99 10.73 -9.24 -10.66
C ALA A 99 10.53 -7.74 -10.33
N VAL A 100 11.41 -7.15 -9.53
CA VAL A 100 11.43 -5.72 -9.20
C VAL A 100 11.75 -4.89 -10.44
N MET A 101 12.75 -5.27 -11.22
CA MET A 101 13.12 -4.62 -12.49
C MET A 101 12.06 -4.81 -13.57
N LEU A 102 11.32 -5.92 -13.60
CA LEU A 102 10.23 -6.19 -14.54
C LEU A 102 8.95 -5.44 -14.14
N LEU A 103 8.71 -5.24 -12.84
CA LEU A 103 7.69 -4.31 -12.32
C LEU A 103 8.04 -2.84 -12.64
N ILE A 104 9.32 -2.49 -12.67
CA ILE A 104 9.78 -1.11 -12.81
C ILE A 104 10.11 -0.72 -14.26
N SER A 105 10.62 -1.62 -15.11
CA SER A 105 11.17 -1.28 -16.43
C SER A 105 11.48 -2.51 -17.31
N ILE A 106 10.47 -3.09 -17.97
CA ILE A 106 10.62 -4.31 -18.80
C ILE A 106 11.63 -4.18 -19.95
N ALA A 107 11.83 -2.99 -20.54
CA ALA A 107 12.77 -2.83 -21.66
C ALA A 107 14.20 -2.49 -21.24
N ILE A 108 14.36 -1.67 -20.20
CA ILE A 108 15.65 -1.20 -19.70
C ILE A 108 16.31 -2.25 -18.79
N GLY A 109 15.51 -2.96 -17.99
CA GLY A 109 15.99 -3.99 -17.07
C GLY A 109 16.55 -5.23 -17.77
N ILE A 110 16.03 -5.59 -18.95
CA ILE A 110 16.57 -6.70 -19.77
C ILE A 110 17.96 -6.35 -20.31
N TYR A 111 18.17 -5.10 -20.72
CA TYR A 111 19.46 -4.64 -21.22
C TYR A 111 20.52 -4.61 -20.10
N ILE A 112 20.17 -4.04 -18.95
CA ILE A 112 21.05 -3.98 -17.76
C ILE A 112 21.29 -5.37 -17.16
N GLY A 113 20.27 -6.23 -17.09
CA GLY A 113 20.40 -7.61 -16.60
C GLY A 113 21.34 -8.44 -17.48
N SER A 114 21.33 -8.22 -18.79
CA SER A 114 22.26 -8.88 -19.71
C SER A 114 23.72 -8.44 -19.51
N GLU A 115 23.94 -7.18 -19.10
CA GLU A 115 25.29 -6.64 -18.83
C GLU A 115 25.77 -6.85 -17.38
N LEU A 116 24.86 -6.98 -16.41
CA LEU A 116 25.19 -7.43 -15.05
C LEU A 116 25.75 -8.86 -15.05
N ASN A 117 25.39 -9.68 -16.04
CA ASN A 117 25.97 -11.01 -16.26
C ASN A 117 27.47 -10.96 -16.64
N ASN A 118 28.01 -9.78 -17.00
CA ASN A 118 29.44 -9.55 -17.23
C ASN A 118 30.15 -8.94 -16.01
N SER A 119 29.45 -8.69 -14.90
CA SER A 119 30.06 -8.17 -13.67
C SER A 119 30.77 -9.29 -12.90
N SER A 120 31.95 -8.99 -12.35
CA SER A 120 32.68 -9.93 -11.48
C SER A 120 32.49 -9.49 -10.03
N ILE A 121 31.82 -10.33 -9.25
CA ILE A 121 31.74 -10.21 -7.79
C ILE A 121 33.03 -10.78 -7.21
N ARG A 122 33.90 -9.92 -6.67
CA ARG A 122 35.12 -10.34 -5.96
C ARG A 122 35.09 -9.74 -4.56
N ASN A 123 35.13 -10.58 -3.54
CA ASN A 123 35.15 -10.18 -2.13
C ASN A 123 33.95 -9.31 -1.68
N GLY A 124 32.75 -9.58 -2.21
CA GLY A 124 31.54 -8.80 -1.87
C GLY A 124 31.49 -7.40 -2.50
N VAL A 125 32.45 -7.03 -3.34
CA VAL A 125 32.43 -5.81 -4.15
C VAL A 125 32.08 -6.18 -5.59
N ILE A 126 31.02 -5.58 -6.12
CA ILE A 126 30.62 -5.73 -7.52
C ILE A 126 31.52 -4.80 -8.34
N THR A 127 32.46 -5.38 -9.11
CA THR A 127 33.33 -4.61 -10.00
C THR A 127 32.81 -4.70 -11.43
N PHE A 128 32.45 -3.54 -12.01
CA PHE A 128 32.01 -3.42 -13.39
C PHE A 128 33.23 -3.22 -14.31
N ARG A 129 33.38 -4.09 -15.31
CA ARG A 129 34.58 -4.16 -16.15
C ARG A 129 34.46 -3.25 -17.38
N GLY A 130 34.68 -1.94 -17.25
CA GLY A 130 34.87 -1.07 -18.43
C GLY A 130 34.78 0.43 -18.16
N SER A 131 35.63 1.22 -18.83
CA SER A 131 35.70 2.69 -18.70
C SER A 131 34.41 3.41 -19.13
N TYR A 132 33.57 2.75 -19.94
CA TYR A 132 32.32 3.29 -20.46
C TYR A 132 31.08 2.94 -19.63
N TYR A 133 31.16 2.04 -18.64
CA TYR A 133 30.00 1.64 -17.83
C TYR A 133 29.33 2.83 -17.14
N GLY A 134 30.12 3.74 -16.57
CA GLY A 134 29.58 4.94 -15.91
C GLY A 134 28.75 5.81 -16.86
N LEU A 135 29.18 5.98 -18.11
CA LEU A 135 28.45 6.78 -19.09
C LEU A 135 27.11 6.14 -19.47
N TYR A 136 27.09 4.83 -19.74
CA TYR A 136 25.85 4.12 -20.08
C TYR A 136 24.85 4.13 -18.92
N HIS A 137 25.31 3.93 -17.68
CA HIS A 137 24.44 4.03 -16.51
C HIS A 137 23.85 5.43 -16.33
N ILE A 138 24.65 6.48 -16.53
CA ILE A 138 24.15 7.86 -16.45
C ILE A 138 23.08 8.11 -17.52
N ILE A 139 23.32 7.68 -18.77
CA ILE A 139 22.35 7.82 -19.87
C ILE A 139 21.07 7.05 -19.53
N ASP A 140 21.19 5.80 -19.09
CA ASP A 140 20.05 4.95 -18.75
C ASP A 140 19.17 5.56 -17.64
N VAL A 141 19.79 5.91 -16.52
CA VAL A 141 19.10 6.55 -15.37
C VAL A 141 18.46 7.87 -15.80
N SER A 142 19.14 8.66 -16.63
CA SER A 142 18.59 9.93 -17.15
C SER A 142 17.37 9.71 -18.03
N VAL A 143 17.41 8.73 -18.94
CA VAL A 143 16.28 8.39 -19.82
C VAL A 143 15.10 7.89 -19.00
N ARG A 144 15.34 7.00 -18.04
CA ARG A 144 14.32 6.47 -17.15
C ARG A 144 13.65 7.58 -16.34
N LEU A 145 14.43 8.49 -15.77
CA LEU A 145 13.92 9.65 -15.03
C LEU A 145 13.03 10.55 -15.91
N VAL A 146 13.45 10.83 -17.14
CA VAL A 146 12.66 11.63 -18.10
C VAL A 146 11.34 10.93 -18.43
N ILE A 147 11.37 9.62 -18.68
CA ILE A 147 10.16 8.83 -18.93
C ILE A 147 9.21 8.91 -17.73
N TRP A 148 9.71 8.75 -16.51
CA TRP A 148 8.89 8.86 -15.29
C TRP A 148 8.25 10.23 -15.14
N ILE A 149 8.98 11.32 -15.40
CA ILE A 149 8.46 12.68 -15.36
C ILE A 149 7.36 12.88 -16.41
N ILE A 150 7.56 12.40 -17.64
CA ILE A 150 6.57 12.49 -18.71
C ILE A 150 5.30 11.70 -18.35
N CYS A 151 5.46 10.45 -17.90
CA CYS A 151 4.34 9.61 -17.47
C CYS A 151 3.55 10.27 -16.33
N PHE A 152 4.23 10.80 -15.32
CA PHE A 152 3.59 11.51 -14.22
C PHE A 152 2.85 12.77 -14.70
N ALA A 153 3.46 13.56 -15.59
CA ALA A 153 2.84 14.76 -16.17
C ALA A 153 1.58 14.41 -16.98
N ILE A 154 1.64 13.40 -17.85
CA ILE A 154 0.49 12.89 -18.62
C ILE A 154 -0.62 12.46 -17.66
N PHE A 155 -0.28 11.74 -16.59
CA PHE A 155 -1.26 11.28 -15.61
C PHE A 155 -1.97 12.45 -14.90
N VAL A 156 -1.23 13.48 -14.50
CA VAL A 156 -1.78 14.72 -13.91
C VAL A 156 -2.68 15.46 -14.91
N LEU A 157 -2.28 15.54 -16.19
CA LEU A 157 -3.07 16.17 -17.24
C LEU A 157 -4.39 15.40 -17.49
N ILE A 158 -4.35 14.07 -17.54
CA ILE A 158 -5.55 13.22 -17.65
C ILE A 158 -6.49 13.45 -16.47
N LEU A 159 -5.96 13.52 -15.24
CA LEU A 159 -6.78 13.82 -14.06
C LEU A 159 -7.45 15.19 -14.18
N ARG A 160 -6.71 16.24 -14.57
CA ARG A 160 -7.28 17.58 -14.77
C ARG A 160 -8.31 17.61 -15.89
N TYR A 161 -8.06 16.90 -16.98
CA TYR A 161 -9.02 16.73 -18.07
C TYR A 161 -10.31 16.08 -17.59
N ASN A 162 -10.22 14.94 -16.88
CA ASN A 162 -11.36 14.23 -16.31
C ASN A 162 -12.16 15.12 -15.35
N GLN A 163 -11.48 15.92 -14.52
CA GLN A 163 -12.12 16.89 -13.63
C GLN A 163 -12.88 17.99 -14.41
N ARG A 164 -12.32 18.50 -15.51
CA ARG A 164 -12.98 19.49 -16.37
C ARG A 164 -14.19 18.90 -17.10
N CYS A 165 -14.05 17.72 -17.70
CA CYS A 165 -15.18 17.01 -18.32
C CYS A 165 -16.29 16.75 -17.31
N TYR A 166 -15.93 16.30 -16.11
CA TYR A 166 -16.88 16.10 -15.02
C TYR A 166 -17.63 17.40 -14.63
N ALA A 167 -16.91 18.51 -14.49
CA ALA A 167 -17.50 19.82 -14.19
C ALA A 167 -18.49 20.27 -15.26
N PHE A 168 -18.15 20.06 -16.54
CA PHE A 168 -19.05 20.36 -17.66
C PHE A 168 -20.26 19.44 -17.69
N SER A 169 -20.08 18.14 -17.43
CA SER A 169 -21.17 17.16 -17.40
C SER A 169 -22.18 17.41 -16.28
N ARG A 170 -21.80 18.16 -15.24
CA ARG A 170 -22.68 18.54 -14.13
C ARG A 170 -23.74 19.58 -14.52
N LEU A 171 -23.58 20.30 -15.64
CA LEU A 171 -24.56 21.29 -16.09
C LEU A 171 -25.92 20.62 -16.36
N PRO A 172 -27.04 21.21 -15.89
CA PRO A 172 -28.37 20.64 -16.09
C PRO A 172 -28.67 20.45 -17.59
N ASN A 173 -29.44 19.41 -17.94
CA ASN A 173 -29.93 19.07 -19.28
C ASN A 173 -28.90 18.72 -20.37
N LYS A 174 -27.59 18.68 -20.10
CA LYS A 174 -26.58 18.36 -21.14
C LYS A 174 -26.22 16.88 -21.32
N HIS A 175 -26.30 16.05 -20.28
CA HIS A 175 -25.78 14.68 -20.33
C HIS A 175 -26.69 13.67 -19.62
N ASN A 176 -26.69 12.43 -20.12
CA ASN A 176 -27.35 11.29 -19.50
C ASN A 176 -26.74 11.00 -18.11
N LEU A 177 -27.56 10.57 -17.16
CA LEU A 177 -27.17 10.21 -15.80
C LEU A 177 -26.02 9.18 -15.79
N VAL A 178 -26.07 8.20 -16.70
CA VAL A 178 -25.04 7.16 -16.85
C VAL A 178 -23.67 7.77 -17.16
N GLN A 179 -23.62 8.76 -18.04
CA GLN A 179 -22.36 9.40 -18.44
C GLN A 179 -21.76 10.23 -17.30
N ARG A 180 -22.62 10.93 -16.53
CA ARG A 180 -22.19 11.67 -15.33
C ARG A 180 -21.58 10.74 -14.28
N TYR A 181 -22.17 9.56 -14.11
CA TYR A 181 -21.65 8.53 -13.21
C TYR A 181 -20.27 8.04 -13.64
N GLN A 182 -20.10 7.70 -14.91
CA GLN A 182 -18.80 7.26 -15.46
C GLN A 182 -17.70 8.32 -15.25
N PHE A 183 -17.98 9.60 -15.51
CA PHE A 183 -17.00 10.66 -15.27
C PHE A 183 -16.68 10.84 -13.78
N ALA A 184 -17.67 10.73 -12.90
CA ALA A 184 -17.45 10.78 -11.46
C ALA A 184 -16.53 9.65 -10.98
N GLU A 185 -16.76 8.44 -11.48
CA GLU A 185 -15.98 7.25 -11.14
C GLU A 185 -14.55 7.35 -11.67
N ASN A 186 -14.37 7.84 -12.91
CA ASN A 186 -13.05 8.08 -13.48
C ASN A 186 -12.25 9.09 -12.65
N VAL A 187 -12.88 10.20 -12.22
CA VAL A 187 -12.21 11.19 -11.36
C VAL A 187 -11.80 10.58 -10.01
N ARG A 188 -12.65 9.74 -9.40
CA ARG A 188 -12.33 9.05 -8.14
C ARG A 188 -11.16 8.08 -8.32
N SER A 189 -11.22 7.26 -9.36
CA SER A 189 -10.18 6.28 -9.70
C SER A 189 -8.85 6.94 -10.03
N SER A 190 -8.86 8.05 -10.78
CA SER A 190 -7.65 8.82 -11.08
C SER A 190 -7.03 9.46 -9.84
N LYS A 191 -7.80 9.89 -8.83
CA LYS A 191 -7.25 10.41 -7.57
C LYS A 191 -6.55 9.31 -6.75
N LEU A 192 -7.17 8.13 -6.68
CA LEU A 192 -6.58 6.95 -6.05
C LEU A 192 -5.25 6.58 -6.71
N LEU A 193 -5.27 6.42 -8.03
CA LEU A 193 -4.09 6.09 -8.82
C LEU A 193 -3.02 7.20 -8.76
N LEU A 194 -3.41 8.47 -8.64
CA LEU A 194 -2.44 9.57 -8.43
C LEU A 194 -1.70 9.41 -7.11
N ALA A 195 -2.41 9.13 -6.01
CA ALA A 195 -1.78 8.97 -4.70
C ALA A 195 -0.78 7.79 -4.70
N VAL A 196 -1.17 6.66 -5.28
CA VAL A 196 -0.27 5.50 -5.47
C VAL A 196 0.90 5.86 -6.39
N GLY A 197 0.62 6.54 -7.50
CA GLY A 197 1.63 6.98 -8.47
C GLY A 197 2.66 7.94 -7.87
N ILE A 198 2.26 8.83 -6.95
CA ILE A 198 3.19 9.72 -6.23
C ILE A 198 4.16 8.90 -5.37
N ILE A 199 3.67 7.91 -4.63
CA ILE A 199 4.54 7.05 -3.80
C ILE A 199 5.54 6.32 -4.69
N ILE A 200 5.06 5.69 -5.76
CA ILE A 200 5.90 4.97 -6.74
C ILE A 200 6.92 5.93 -7.38
N PHE A 201 6.51 7.13 -7.77
CA PHE A 201 7.39 8.13 -8.35
C PHE A 201 8.51 8.55 -7.39
N VAL A 202 8.18 8.78 -6.11
CA VAL A 202 9.19 9.12 -5.08
C VAL A 202 10.18 7.98 -4.86
N CYS A 203 9.72 6.73 -4.80
CA CYS A 203 10.59 5.56 -4.67
C CYS A 203 11.53 5.41 -5.87
N ASN A 204 11.01 5.56 -7.10
CA ASN A 204 11.83 5.51 -8.31
C ASN A 204 12.81 6.68 -8.39
N LEU A 205 12.39 7.88 -8.02
CA LEU A 205 13.28 9.05 -7.99
C LEU A 205 14.44 8.84 -7.00
N HIS A 206 14.16 8.27 -5.82
CA HIS A 206 15.19 7.92 -4.84
C HIS A 206 16.17 6.89 -5.43
N PHE A 207 15.65 5.83 -6.04
CA PHE A 207 16.47 4.81 -6.69
C PHE A 207 17.36 5.38 -7.80
N ASP A 208 16.79 6.19 -8.70
CA ASP A 208 17.53 6.82 -9.80
C ASP A 208 18.62 7.76 -9.24
N CYS A 209 18.34 8.50 -8.17
CA CYS A 209 19.33 9.35 -7.50
C CYS A 209 20.48 8.53 -6.88
N VAL A 210 20.17 7.41 -6.24
CA VAL A 210 21.17 6.48 -5.70
C VAL A 210 22.03 5.89 -6.82
N MET A 211 21.41 5.41 -7.89
CA MET A 211 22.10 4.84 -9.05
C MET A 211 22.97 5.87 -9.76
N LEU A 212 22.51 7.12 -9.91
CA LEU A 212 23.30 8.20 -10.48
C LEU A 212 24.54 8.52 -9.61
N ARG A 213 24.38 8.52 -8.29
CA ARG A 213 25.48 8.73 -7.35
C ARG A 213 26.53 7.62 -7.41
N ILE A 214 26.09 6.36 -7.53
CA ILE A 214 26.97 5.21 -7.73
C ILE A 214 27.72 5.35 -9.05
N ALA A 215 27.02 5.67 -10.13
CA ALA A 215 27.62 5.84 -11.45
C ALA A 215 28.66 6.99 -11.49
N TYR A 216 28.40 8.08 -10.76
CA TYR A 216 29.30 9.23 -10.71
C TYR A 216 30.58 8.97 -9.89
N ASN A 217 30.46 8.29 -8.75
CA ASN A 217 31.58 8.09 -7.82
C ASN A 217 32.53 6.95 -8.21
N LYS A 218 32.25 6.23 -9.31
CA LYS A 218 33.04 5.18 -10.00
C LYS A 218 33.56 3.99 -9.18
N ASP A 219 33.80 4.10 -7.88
CA ASP A 219 34.70 3.16 -7.20
C ASP A 219 34.11 2.45 -5.98
N TYR A 220 32.97 2.86 -5.41
CA TYR A 220 32.40 2.16 -4.25
C TYR A 220 30.87 2.18 -4.21
N PHE A 221 30.26 1.02 -4.46
CA PHE A 221 28.90 0.76 -4.04
C PHE A 221 28.89 0.68 -2.51
N ASN A 222 28.55 1.80 -1.86
CA ASN A 222 28.47 1.84 -0.41
C ASN A 222 27.24 1.03 0.04
N VAL A 223 27.45 0.12 0.99
CA VAL A 223 26.39 -0.70 1.60
C VAL A 223 25.24 0.17 2.11
N GLU A 224 25.55 1.38 2.58
CA GLU A 224 24.57 2.38 3.03
C GLU A 224 23.53 2.74 1.96
N TYR A 225 23.89 2.77 0.68
CA TYR A 225 22.95 3.10 -0.40
C TYR A 225 21.99 1.95 -0.71
N SER A 226 22.49 0.72 -0.71
CA SER A 226 21.64 -0.48 -0.85
C SER A 226 20.63 -0.52 0.28
N GLN A 227 21.10 -0.33 1.51
CA GLN A 227 20.26 -0.34 2.69
C GLN A 227 19.21 0.80 2.65
N SER A 228 19.59 2.01 2.22
CA SER A 228 18.62 3.10 2.01
C SER A 228 17.53 2.73 1.00
N PHE A 229 17.88 2.03 -0.09
CA PHE A 229 16.91 1.59 -1.09
C PHE A 229 15.96 0.54 -0.53
N ASP A 230 16.49 -0.50 0.11
CA ASP A 230 15.72 -1.58 0.73
C ASP A 230 14.75 -1.03 1.80
N PHE A 231 15.21 -0.06 2.60
CA PHE A 231 14.36 0.64 3.56
C PHE A 231 13.22 1.42 2.89
N VAL A 232 13.51 2.22 1.86
CA VAL A 232 12.48 2.98 1.13
C VAL A 232 11.47 2.05 0.48
N LEU A 233 11.91 0.91 -0.05
CA LEU A 233 11.03 -0.11 -0.62
C LEU A 233 10.13 -0.74 0.46
N ALA A 234 10.68 -1.10 1.61
CA ALA A 234 9.92 -1.65 2.75
C ALA A 234 8.82 -0.69 3.22
N VAL A 235 9.14 0.61 3.30
CA VAL A 235 8.15 1.66 3.61
C VAL A 235 7.08 1.74 2.53
N ALA A 236 7.46 1.71 1.25
CA ALA A 236 6.52 1.79 0.12
C ALA A 236 5.55 0.60 0.07
N LEU A 237 6.03 -0.61 0.34
CA LEU A 237 5.22 -1.85 0.38
C LEU A 237 4.06 -1.75 1.38
N ASN A 238 4.25 -1.01 2.48
CA ASN A 238 3.21 -0.71 3.45
C ASN A 238 2.37 0.52 3.05
N ALA A 239 3.01 1.60 2.59
CA ALA A 239 2.35 2.86 2.31
C ALA A 239 1.35 2.78 1.16
N ILE A 240 1.64 1.99 0.11
CA ILE A 240 0.80 1.91 -1.07
C ILE A 240 -0.60 1.34 -0.79
N PRO A 241 -0.78 0.15 -0.18
CA PRO A 241 -2.12 -0.36 0.15
C PRO A 241 -2.85 0.55 1.14
N ILE A 242 -2.16 1.17 2.09
CA ILE A 242 -2.76 2.12 3.04
C ILE A 242 -3.28 3.36 2.31
N ALA A 243 -2.46 3.96 1.43
CA ALA A 243 -2.88 5.08 0.60
C ALA A 243 -4.06 4.68 -0.29
N ALA A 244 -4.04 3.47 -0.85
CA ALA A 244 -5.12 3.00 -1.69
C ALA A 244 -6.47 2.91 -0.93
N ILE A 245 -6.44 2.39 0.30
CA ILE A 245 -7.62 2.35 1.17
C ILE A 245 -8.06 3.78 1.56
N TRP A 246 -7.12 4.65 1.90
CA TRP A 246 -7.41 6.01 2.39
C TRP A 246 -8.03 6.91 1.31
N PHE A 247 -7.49 6.90 0.10
CA PHE A 247 -7.94 7.76 -0.99
C PHE A 247 -9.21 7.25 -1.69
N HIS A 248 -9.66 6.03 -1.40
CA HIS A 248 -10.91 5.50 -1.91
C HIS A 248 -12.01 5.46 -0.84
N SER A 249 -12.91 6.45 -0.88
CA SER A 249 -14.05 6.61 0.06
C SER A 249 -14.76 5.30 0.43
N SER A 250 -15.18 4.51 -0.56
CA SER A 250 -15.89 3.25 -0.31
C SER A 250 -15.02 2.16 0.35
N MET A 251 -13.71 2.15 0.11
CA MET A 251 -12.79 1.22 0.79
C MET A 251 -12.50 1.70 2.21
N LEU A 252 -12.34 3.00 2.41
CA LEU A 252 -12.17 3.62 3.72
C LEU A 252 -13.39 3.39 4.63
N GLU A 253 -14.61 3.48 4.10
CA GLU A 253 -15.83 3.17 4.85
C GLU A 253 -15.90 1.69 5.25
N ALA A 254 -15.54 0.78 4.34
CA ALA A 254 -15.47 -0.65 4.66
C ALA A 254 -14.42 -0.91 5.75
N PHE A 255 -13.25 -0.29 5.64
CA PHE A 255 -12.20 -0.37 6.66
C PHE A 255 -12.69 0.13 8.03
N LYS A 256 -13.33 1.30 8.09
CA LYS A 256 -13.92 1.84 9.32
C LYS A 256 -14.97 0.92 9.91
N SER A 257 -15.81 0.30 9.08
CA SER A 257 -16.82 -0.67 9.52
C SER A 257 -16.16 -1.90 10.16
N HIS A 258 -15.16 -2.49 9.49
CA HIS A 258 -14.41 -3.62 10.02
C HIS A 258 -13.69 -3.26 11.33
N LEU A 259 -13.11 -2.07 11.43
CA LEU A 259 -12.47 -1.59 12.66
C LEU A 259 -13.48 -1.41 13.81
N LYS A 260 -14.69 -0.94 13.52
CA LYS A 260 -15.79 -0.87 14.51
C LYS A 260 -16.22 -2.25 15.00
N HIS A 261 -16.28 -3.24 14.10
CA HIS A 261 -16.58 -4.62 14.48
C HIS A 261 -15.47 -5.22 15.34
N LEU A 262 -14.20 -5.01 14.95
CA LEU A 262 -13.04 -5.49 15.71
C LEU A 262 -13.01 -4.91 17.13
N THR A 263 -13.18 -3.59 17.26
CA THR A 263 -13.23 -2.90 18.56
C THR A 263 -14.41 -3.38 19.41
N SER A 264 -15.57 -3.64 18.81
CA SER A 264 -16.74 -4.20 19.53
C SER A 264 -16.47 -5.61 20.04
N CYS A 265 -15.85 -6.48 19.23
CA CYS A 265 -15.45 -7.82 19.66
C CYS A 265 -14.45 -7.78 20.81
N LEU A 266 -13.44 -6.90 20.74
CA LEU A 266 -12.46 -6.72 21.82
C LEU A 266 -13.11 -6.24 23.13
N CYS A 267 -14.16 -5.41 23.06
CA CYS A 267 -14.95 -5.02 24.23
C CYS A 267 -15.69 -6.21 24.86
N ILE A 268 -16.28 -7.09 24.04
CA ILE A 268 -16.96 -8.30 24.54
C ILE A 268 -15.97 -9.21 25.28
N PHE A 269 -14.77 -9.43 24.71
CA PHE A 269 -13.72 -10.22 25.38
C PHE A 269 -13.30 -9.61 26.73
N LYS A 270 -13.19 -8.28 26.83
CA LYS A 270 -12.91 -7.60 28.10
C LYS A 270 -14.04 -7.74 29.12
N CYS A 271 -15.31 -7.71 28.69
CA CYS A 271 -16.46 -7.92 29.57
C CYS A 271 -16.54 -9.36 30.08
N VAL A 272 -16.28 -10.36 29.22
CA VAL A 272 -16.25 -11.78 29.62
C VAL A 272 -15.12 -12.04 30.62
N SER A 273 -13.94 -11.46 30.41
CA SER A 273 -12.81 -11.59 31.34
C SER A 273 -13.15 -11.01 32.72
N LYS A 274 -13.87 -9.88 32.81
CA LYS A 274 -14.32 -9.32 34.10
C LYS A 274 -15.40 -10.18 34.77
N SER A 275 -16.35 -10.71 34.00
CA SER A 275 -17.43 -11.54 34.53
C SER A 275 -16.93 -12.84 35.18
N ASN A 276 -15.89 -13.46 34.62
CA ASN A 276 -15.32 -14.70 35.18
C ASN A 276 -14.65 -14.47 36.54
N ASN A 277 -14.06 -13.29 36.76
CA ASN A 277 -13.46 -12.95 38.05
C ASN A 277 -14.54 -12.69 39.14
N SER A 278 -15.69 -12.13 38.77
CA SER A 278 -16.81 -11.95 39.72
C SER A 278 -17.52 -13.26 40.08
N ILE A 279 -17.57 -14.24 39.15
CA ILE A 279 -18.18 -15.56 39.44
C ILE A 279 -17.33 -16.33 40.46
N GLN A 280 -15.99 -16.24 40.42
CA GLN A 280 -15.14 -16.83 41.46
C GLN A 280 -15.35 -16.18 42.84
N GLN A 281 -15.64 -14.87 42.92
CA GLN A 281 -15.96 -14.21 44.20
C GLN A 281 -17.37 -14.54 44.71
N GLN A 282 -18.37 -14.69 43.84
CA GLN A 282 -19.72 -15.09 44.25
C GLN A 282 -19.81 -16.56 44.69
N GLN A 283 -18.97 -17.46 44.13
CA GLN A 283 -18.92 -18.85 44.56
C GLN A 283 -18.33 -19.03 45.98
N GLN A 284 -17.58 -18.04 46.49
CA GLN A 284 -17.15 -18.01 47.90
C GLN A 284 -18.19 -17.42 48.87
N LEU A 285 -19.14 -16.60 48.39
CA LEU A 285 -20.19 -15.99 49.23
C LEU A 285 -21.50 -16.79 49.26
N ALA A 286 -21.75 -17.66 48.28
CA ALA A 286 -23.00 -18.42 48.15
C ALA A 286 -23.13 -19.65 49.08
N ILE A 287 -22.15 -19.96 49.94
CA ILE A 287 -22.28 -21.05 50.93
C ILE A 287 -23.19 -20.65 52.11
N ASN A 288 -23.48 -19.36 52.32
CA ASN A 288 -24.14 -18.90 53.56
C ASN A 288 -25.57 -18.35 53.45
N SER A 289 -26.27 -18.46 52.33
CA SER A 289 -27.64 -17.91 52.23
C SER A 289 -28.58 -18.75 51.39
N ILE A 290 -29.22 -19.73 52.05
CA ILE A 290 -30.43 -20.40 51.56
C ILE A 290 -31.61 -19.47 51.90
N LEU A 291 -32.18 -18.80 50.91
CA LEU A 291 -33.47 -18.10 51.01
C LEU A 291 -34.30 -18.31 49.74
N PRO A 292 -35.64 -18.37 49.85
CA PRO A 292 -36.53 -18.87 48.81
C PRO A 292 -36.85 -17.82 47.73
N PHE A 293 -37.07 -18.35 46.51
CA PHE A 293 -37.39 -17.66 45.26
C PHE A 293 -38.70 -16.84 45.30
N PRO A 294 -38.75 -15.67 44.63
CA PRO A 294 -40.01 -15.05 44.21
C PRO A 294 -40.41 -15.43 42.77
N PRO A 295 -41.70 -15.30 42.41
CA PRO A 295 -42.29 -15.85 41.18
C PRO A 295 -42.14 -14.97 39.93
N ASN A 296 -42.26 -15.64 38.79
CA ASN A 296 -42.08 -15.17 37.41
C ASN A 296 -43.08 -14.07 36.98
N HIS A 297 -42.59 -13.03 36.32
CA HIS A 297 -43.39 -12.12 35.50
C HIS A 297 -43.05 -12.25 34.00
N PRO A 298 -44.06 -12.38 33.11
CA PRO A 298 -43.83 -12.45 31.66
C PRO A 298 -43.67 -11.06 31.05
N THR A 299 -42.51 -10.79 30.45
CA THR A 299 -42.26 -9.60 29.63
C THR A 299 -42.71 -9.80 28.19
N THR A 300 -43.69 -9.01 27.77
CA THR A 300 -44.18 -8.86 26.39
C THR A 300 -43.20 -8.01 25.57
N THR A 301 -42.36 -8.65 24.76
CA THR A 301 -41.47 -7.98 23.79
C THR A 301 -42.23 -7.54 22.53
N ASN A 302 -42.38 -6.22 22.38
CA ASN A 302 -42.85 -5.53 21.18
C ASN A 302 -41.91 -5.77 19.98
N LYS A 303 -42.37 -6.54 18.99
CA LYS A 303 -41.80 -6.61 17.65
C LYS A 303 -42.20 -5.37 16.84
N ARG A 304 -41.37 -4.33 16.79
CA ARG A 304 -41.42 -3.33 15.71
C ARG A 304 -40.02 -2.83 15.38
N LEU A 305 -39.81 -2.64 14.08
CA LEU A 305 -38.58 -2.29 13.36
C LEU A 305 -37.62 -3.45 13.10
N ASN A 306 -37.74 -4.02 11.89
CA ASN A 306 -36.60 -4.36 11.04
C ASN A 306 -37.14 -4.76 9.65
N ASN A 307 -37.50 -3.76 8.83
CA ASN A 307 -37.77 -3.95 7.40
C ASN A 307 -37.26 -2.77 6.56
N TYR A 308 -36.12 -2.18 6.94
CA TYR A 308 -35.34 -1.38 6.00
C TYR A 308 -34.40 -2.35 5.25
N LYS A 309 -34.92 -2.95 4.17
CA LYS A 309 -34.06 -3.60 3.17
C LYS A 309 -33.18 -2.53 2.55
N SER A 310 -31.88 -2.59 2.83
CA SER A 310 -30.88 -1.73 2.18
C SER A 310 -30.98 -1.88 0.65
N PRO A 311 -30.84 -0.81 -0.14
CA PRO A 311 -31.01 -0.85 -1.58
C PRO A 311 -29.78 -1.48 -2.27
N ARG A 312 -29.65 -2.81 -2.18
CA ARG A 312 -28.64 -3.59 -2.91
C ARG A 312 -28.95 -3.72 -4.41
N ALA A 313 -30.16 -3.36 -4.84
CA ALA A 313 -30.61 -3.52 -6.23
C ALA A 313 -30.10 -2.44 -7.21
N LEU A 314 -29.45 -1.37 -6.73
CA LEU A 314 -29.05 -0.23 -7.57
C LEU A 314 -27.67 -0.36 -8.23
N LEU A 315 -26.85 -1.34 -7.82
CA LEU A 315 -25.47 -1.49 -8.28
C LEU A 315 -25.29 -2.57 -9.37
N THR A 316 -26.31 -3.36 -9.68
CA THR A 316 -26.23 -4.48 -10.65
C THR A 316 -26.48 -4.07 -12.10
N GLY A 317 -26.55 -2.77 -12.41
CA GLY A 317 -26.84 -2.30 -13.77
C GLY A 317 -28.26 -2.65 -14.25
N GLN A 318 -29.12 -3.13 -13.34
CA GLN A 318 -30.54 -3.30 -13.63
C GLN A 318 -31.10 -1.92 -13.93
N LYS A 319 -31.71 -1.78 -15.12
CA LYS A 319 -32.37 -0.56 -15.60
C LYS A 319 -33.13 0.05 -14.42
N LEU A 320 -32.61 1.16 -13.89
CA LEU A 320 -33.28 1.97 -12.86
C LEU A 320 -34.68 2.17 -13.38
N ILE A 321 -35.68 1.58 -12.71
CA ILE A 321 -37.07 1.74 -13.08
C ILE A 321 -37.31 3.25 -12.98
N ILE A 322 -37.42 3.87 -14.15
CA ILE A 322 -37.66 5.29 -14.36
C ILE A 322 -39.03 5.56 -13.73
N GLY A 323 -39.06 5.92 -12.45
CA GLY A 323 -40.33 6.05 -11.74
C GLY A 323 -40.26 6.59 -10.32
N ARG A 324 -39.09 6.58 -9.65
CA ARG A 324 -38.95 7.17 -8.31
C ARG A 324 -37.88 8.25 -8.28
N GLU A 325 -38.30 9.48 -8.52
CA GLU A 325 -37.46 10.67 -8.32
C GLU A 325 -36.86 10.74 -6.91
N GLU A 326 -37.59 10.26 -5.89
CA GLU A 326 -37.12 10.30 -4.50
C GLU A 326 -35.86 9.45 -4.27
N GLU A 327 -35.81 8.24 -4.85
CA GLU A 327 -34.64 7.36 -4.72
C GLU A 327 -33.42 7.95 -5.43
N GLN A 328 -33.62 8.62 -6.57
CA GLN A 328 -32.57 9.38 -7.25
C GLN A 328 -32.10 10.58 -6.41
N ARG A 329 -33.02 11.35 -5.80
CA ARG A 329 -32.66 12.50 -4.94
C ARG A 329 -31.87 12.08 -3.71
N VAL A 330 -32.26 10.98 -3.06
CA VAL A 330 -31.53 10.44 -1.89
C VAL A 330 -30.12 10.03 -2.29
N TYR A 331 -29.97 9.29 -3.40
CA TYR A 331 -28.67 8.87 -3.90
C TYR A 331 -27.76 10.06 -4.28
N PHE A 332 -28.29 11.05 -5.00
CA PHE A 332 -27.53 12.26 -5.36
C PHE A 332 -27.17 13.12 -4.14
N ASN A 333 -28.01 13.14 -3.10
CA ASN A 333 -27.67 13.81 -1.85
C ASN A 333 -26.57 13.08 -1.08
N GLU A 334 -26.52 11.75 -1.09
CA GLU A 334 -25.42 10.99 -0.49
C GLU A 334 -24.10 11.18 -1.26
N LEU A 335 -24.14 11.16 -2.60
CA LEU A 335 -22.99 11.52 -3.44
C LEU A 335 -22.50 12.94 -3.14
N ARG A 336 -23.42 13.91 -3.02
CA ARG A 336 -23.09 15.29 -2.67
C ARG A 336 -22.45 15.40 -1.28
N LYS A 337 -22.96 14.65 -0.29
CA LYS A 337 -22.37 14.56 1.06
C LYS A 337 -20.97 13.95 1.05
N SER A 338 -20.74 12.91 0.25
CA SER A 338 -19.42 12.26 0.11
C SER A 338 -18.35 13.19 -0.48
N TRP A 339 -18.77 14.24 -1.20
CA TRP A 339 -17.88 15.18 -1.89
C TRP A 339 -17.75 16.54 -1.22
N ASN A 340 -18.71 16.93 -0.39
CA ASN A 340 -18.70 18.20 0.35
C ASN A 340 -17.99 18.11 1.70
N VAL A 341 -17.00 17.20 1.90
CA VAL A 341 -16.06 17.35 3.02
C VAL A 341 -15.17 18.55 2.68
N PRO A 342 -15.36 19.72 3.31
CA PRO A 342 -14.53 20.88 3.01
C PRO A 342 -13.15 20.62 3.63
N PRO A 343 -12.03 20.98 2.98
CA PRO A 343 -10.71 20.83 3.61
C PRO A 343 -10.49 21.75 4.82
N TYR A 344 -11.46 22.59 5.22
CA TYR A 344 -11.22 23.73 6.12
C TYR A 344 -12.27 23.99 7.22
N GLU A 345 -13.30 23.16 7.41
CA GLU A 345 -14.32 23.41 8.46
C GLU A 345 -13.97 22.84 9.86
N MET A 346 -12.69 22.87 10.27
CA MET A 346 -12.30 22.68 11.68
C MET A 346 -11.96 23.98 12.44
N LYS A 347 -12.00 25.17 11.81
CA LYS A 347 -11.47 26.39 12.47
C LYS A 347 -12.43 27.55 12.75
N LYS A 348 -13.74 27.43 12.53
CA LYS A 348 -14.68 28.56 12.78
C LYS A 348 -15.90 28.20 13.61
N LYS A 349 -15.72 27.44 14.69
CA LYS A 349 -16.80 27.20 15.66
C LYS A 349 -16.44 27.59 17.10
N TYR A 350 -15.69 28.68 17.31
CA TYR A 350 -15.56 29.34 18.63
C TYR A 350 -15.13 30.81 18.50
N ILE A 351 -15.95 31.67 17.89
CA ILE A 351 -15.97 33.10 18.27
C ILE A 351 -17.43 33.56 18.14
N LYS A 352 -18.16 33.52 19.26
CA LYS A 352 -19.33 34.36 19.48
C LYS A 352 -18.79 35.70 20.00
N TYR A 353 -19.02 36.76 19.27
CA TYR A 353 -19.22 38.10 19.81
C TYR A 353 -20.52 38.63 19.21
#